data_AF-A0A811UZT0-F1
#
_entry.id   AF-A0A811UZT0-F1
#
_cell.length_a   1.000
_cell.length_b   1.000
_cell.length_c   1.000
_cell.angle_alpha   90.00
_cell.angle_beta   90.00
_cell.angle_gamma   90.00
#
_symmetry.space_group_name_H-M   'P 1'
#
loop_
_entity.id
_entity.type
_entity.pdbx_description
1 polymer ?
#
loop_
_entity_poly.entity_id
_entity_poly.type
_entity_poly.pdbx_seq_one_letter_code
_entity_poly.pdbx_strand_id
1 'polypeptide(L)'
;MWSSSPTSQRRQRHRWSPSIILHSQLLQIVQTLLLLSMRSANGQTLNQPPHFVPGSGDMSRFSLLENTPVGSPVYQLRGKLIRMVDVNL
;
A
#
# COMPACT_ATOMS: atom_id res chain seq x y z
N MET A 1 -58.57 -30.40 42.71
CA MET A 1 -57.32 -30.98 42.14
C MET A 1 -57.15 -30.43 40.73
N TRP A 2 -56.29 -29.44 40.54
CA TRP A 2 -55.91 -28.94 39.21
C TRP A 2 -54.58 -29.59 38.83
N SER A 3 -54.56 -30.31 37.71
CA SER A 3 -53.35 -30.92 37.14
C SER A 3 -52.78 -29.99 36.07
N SER A 4 -51.70 -29.28 36.41
CA SER A 4 -50.95 -28.46 35.46
C SER A 4 -50.09 -29.36 34.57
N SER A 5 -50.38 -29.39 33.27
CA SER A 5 -49.53 -30.05 32.27
C SER A 5 -48.17 -29.34 32.18
N PRO A 6 -47.04 -30.06 32.10
CA PRO A 6 -45.76 -29.42 31.86
C PRO A 6 -45.75 -28.93 30.42
N THR A 7 -45.74 -27.61 30.24
CA THR A 7 -45.44 -26.95 28.96
C THR A 7 -44.14 -27.51 28.41
N SER A 8 -44.25 -28.27 27.32
CA SER A 8 -43.14 -28.75 26.52
C SER A 8 -42.32 -27.54 26.05
N GLN A 9 -41.21 -27.26 26.74
CA GLN A 9 -40.16 -26.39 26.25
C GLN A 9 -39.54 -27.05 25.01
N ARG A 10 -40.19 -26.83 23.86
CA ARG A 10 -39.58 -27.08 22.56
C ARG A 10 -38.42 -26.10 22.45
N ARG A 11 -37.23 -26.54 22.86
CA ARG A 11 -35.95 -25.85 22.66
C ARG A 11 -35.83 -25.51 21.19
N GLN A 12 -36.26 -24.32 20.81
CA GLN A 12 -35.95 -23.73 19.52
C GLN A 12 -34.46 -23.44 19.54
N ARG A 13 -33.67 -24.44 19.16
CA ARG A 13 -32.30 -24.20 18.74
C ARG A 13 -32.42 -23.30 17.52
N HIS A 14 -32.07 -22.03 17.71
CA HIS A 14 -31.98 -21.03 16.66
C HIS A 14 -30.89 -21.49 15.70
N ARG A 15 -31.26 -22.41 14.80
CA ARG A 15 -30.37 -23.01 13.82
C ARG A 15 -30.27 -21.99 12.71
N TRP A 16 -29.22 -21.18 12.77
CA TRP A 16 -28.90 -20.20 11.73
C TRP A 16 -29.05 -20.84 10.35
N SER A 17 -29.68 -20.11 9.43
CA SER A 17 -29.77 -20.56 8.05
C SER A 17 -28.36 -20.80 7.50
N PRO A 18 -28.09 -21.93 6.84
CA PRO A 18 -26.78 -22.21 6.22
C PRO A 18 -26.32 -21.07 5.30
N SER A 19 -27.27 -20.37 4.66
CA SER A 19 -26.98 -19.18 3.86
C SER A 19 -26.30 -18.08 4.67
N ILE A 20 -26.76 -17.79 5.88
CA ILE A 20 -26.18 -16.73 6.74
C ILE A 20 -24.72 -17.07 7.09
N ILE A 21 -24.45 -18.35 7.37
CA ILE A 21 -23.10 -18.83 7.66
C ILE A 21 -22.19 -18.62 6.44
N LEU A 22 -22.63 -19.00 5.24
CA LEU A 22 -21.86 -18.83 4.01
C LEU A 22 -21.54 -17.36 3.70
N HIS A 23 -22.52 -16.45 3.86
CA HIS A 23 -22.29 -15.02 3.66
C HIS A 23 -21.27 -14.47 4.67
N SER A 24 -21.35 -14.90 5.94
CA SER A 24 -20.39 -14.47 6.96
C SER A 24 -18.96 -14.93 6.65
N GLN A 25 -18.80 -16.15 6.11
CA GLN A 25 -17.51 -16.69 5.71
C GLN A 25 -16.94 -15.93 4.50
N LEU A 26 -17.79 -15.64 3.50
CA LEU A 26 -17.38 -14.87 2.33
C LEU A 26 -16.92 -13.46 2.73
N LEU A 27 -17.65 -12.79 3.61
CA LEU A 27 -17.28 -11.47 4.12
C LEU A 27 -15.94 -11.50 4.86
N GLN A 28 -15.69 -12.53 5.68
CA GLN A 28 -14.40 -12.70 6.36
C GLN A 28 -13.25 -12.90 5.38
N ILE A 29 -13.44 -13.71 4.32
CA ILE A 29 -12.42 -13.92 3.29
C ILE A 29 -12.13 -12.62 2.54
N VAL A 30 -13.15 -11.89 2.11
CA VAL A 30 -13.00 -10.60 1.42
C VAL A 30 -12.29 -9.59 2.30
N GLN A 31 -12.66 -9.49 3.58
CA GLN A 31 -12.01 -8.60 4.54
C GLN A 31 -10.53 -8.97 4.74
N THR A 32 -10.21 -10.26 4.85
CA THR A 32 -8.83 -10.73 5.01
C THR A 32 -8.00 -10.45 3.77
N LEU A 33 -8.56 -10.67 2.59
CA LEU A 33 -7.90 -10.40 1.31
C LEU A 33 -7.65 -8.89 1.12
N LEU A 34 -8.59 -8.04 1.52
CA LEU A 34 -8.43 -6.59 1.47
C LEU A 34 -7.30 -6.13 2.40
N LEU A 35 -7.27 -6.61 3.65
CA LEU A 35 -6.21 -6.29 4.60
C LEU A 35 -4.83 -6.76 4.11
N LEU A 36 -4.76 -7.92 3.47
CA LEU A 36 -3.51 -8.44 2.88
C LEU A 36 -3.05 -7.59 1.69
N SER A 37 -3.98 -7.14 0.84
CA SER A 37 -3.71 -6.29 -0.32
C SER A 37 -3.24 -4.89 0.08
N MET A 38 -3.74 -4.34 1.20
CA MET A 38 -3.26 -3.07 1.72
C MET A 38 -1.82 -3.16 2.26
N ARG A 39 -1.37 -4.32 2.75
CA ARG A 39 0.02 -4.51 3.19
C ARG A 39 1.01 -4.56 2.02
N SER A 40 0.59 -5.02 0.85
CA SER A 40 1.45 -5.10 -0.35
C SER A 40 1.52 -3.79 -1.16
N ALA A 41 0.65 -2.81 -0.88
CA ALA A 41 0.61 -1.53 -1.58
C ALA A 41 1.80 -0.59 -1.29
N ASN A 42 2.63 -0.90 -0.28
CA ASN A 42 3.78 -0.07 0.12
C ASN A 42 4.97 -0.10 -0.86
N GLY A 43 4.92 -0.91 -1.92
CA GLY A 43 6.03 -1.08 -2.87
C GLY A 43 5.83 -0.44 -4.24
N GLN A 44 4.64 0.10 -4.54
CA GLN A 44 4.36 0.68 -5.86
C GLN A 44 4.57 2.19 -5.85
N THR A 45 5.83 2.63 -5.81
CA THR A 45 6.14 4.02 -6.16
C THR A 45 5.91 4.20 -7.65
N LEU A 46 4.97 5.08 -8.02
CA LEU A 46 4.77 5.54 -9.40
C LEU A 46 6.12 5.87 -10.03
N ASN A 47 6.32 5.47 -11.29
CA ASN A 47 7.48 5.87 -12.07
C ASN A 47 7.48 7.40 -12.19
N GLN A 48 8.17 8.06 -11.26
CA GLN A 48 8.27 9.50 -11.22
C GLN A 48 9.49 9.94 -12.01
N PRO A 49 9.40 11.04 -12.77
CA PRO A 49 10.54 11.58 -13.46
C PRO A 49 11.65 11.94 -12.45
N PRO A 50 12.93 11.76 -12.81
CA PRO A 50 14.03 12.12 -11.94
C PRO A 50 14.02 13.62 -11.65
N HIS A 51 14.29 13.99 -10.40
CA HIS A 51 14.43 15.39 -10.00
C HIS A 51 15.91 15.78 -9.88
N PHE A 52 16.27 16.92 -10.46
CA PHE A 52 17.60 17.48 -10.33
C PHE A 52 17.84 18.02 -8.91
N VAL A 53 19.06 17.86 -8.42
CA VAL A 53 19.45 18.37 -7.10
C VAL A 53 19.65 19.90 -7.20
N PRO A 54 18.91 20.74 -6.46
CA PRO A 54 19.14 22.18 -6.49
C PRO A 54 20.58 22.53 -6.07
N GLY A 55 21.21 23.47 -6.78
CA GLY A 55 22.56 23.95 -6.47
C GLY A 55 23.73 23.02 -6.82
N SER A 56 23.48 21.74 -7.17
CA SER A 56 24.52 20.80 -7.63
C SER A 56 24.09 19.91 -8.80
N GLY A 57 22.88 20.13 -9.31
CA GLY A 57 22.18 19.35 -10.34
C GLY A 57 21.28 20.21 -11.26
N ASP A 58 21.05 21.48 -10.96
CA ASP A 58 20.39 22.47 -11.83
C ASP A 58 21.39 23.33 -12.64
N MET A 59 21.14 23.44 -13.95
CA MET A 59 21.94 24.21 -14.92
C MET A 59 21.87 25.74 -14.73
N SER A 60 21.01 26.26 -13.86
CA SER A 60 20.71 27.69 -13.71
C SER A 60 21.87 28.56 -13.21
N ARG A 61 23.00 27.98 -12.77
CA ARG A 61 24.10 28.71 -12.11
C ARG A 61 25.48 28.45 -12.69
N PHE A 62 25.55 27.85 -13.88
CA PHE A 62 26.82 27.43 -14.45
C PHE A 62 27.45 28.49 -15.36
N SER A 63 28.76 28.71 -15.21
CA SER A 63 29.57 29.60 -16.07
C SER A 63 31.00 29.05 -16.25
N LEU A 64 31.59 29.25 -17.43
CA LEU A 64 33.00 28.96 -17.72
C LEU A 64 33.77 30.22 -18.04
N LEU A 65 35.09 30.18 -17.79
CA LEU A 65 36.02 31.19 -18.30
C LEU A 65 36.22 30.99 -19.80
N GLU A 66 36.44 32.07 -20.53
CA GLU A 66 36.60 32.04 -22.00
C GLU A 66 37.80 31.19 -22.44
N ASN A 67 38.86 31.17 -21.64
CA ASN A 67 40.08 30.41 -21.89
C ASN A 67 40.01 28.95 -21.41
N THR A 68 38.81 28.45 -21.07
CA THR A 68 38.65 27.06 -20.63
C THR A 68 39.08 26.10 -21.75
N PRO A 69 40.00 25.16 -21.50
CA PRO A 69 40.49 24.24 -22.53
C PRO A 69 39.38 23.37 -23.13
N VAL A 70 39.54 23.03 -24.42
CA VAL A 70 38.64 22.12 -25.13
C VAL A 70 38.62 20.76 -24.42
N GLY A 71 37.42 20.21 -24.22
CA GLY A 71 37.22 18.94 -23.52
C GLY A 71 37.11 19.08 -21.99
N SER A 72 37.23 20.30 -21.44
CA SER A 72 36.97 20.51 -20.02
C SER A 72 35.51 20.20 -19.68
N PRO A 73 35.25 19.54 -18.54
CA PRO A 73 33.88 19.28 -18.11
C PRO A 73 33.16 20.59 -17.88
N VAL A 74 32.01 20.73 -18.54
CA VAL A 74 31.14 21.88 -18.41
C VAL A 74 30.37 21.71 -17.11
N TYR A 75 29.55 20.68 -17.01
CA TYR A 75 28.64 20.55 -15.87
C TYR A 75 28.42 19.09 -15.52
N GLN A 76 28.26 18.80 -14.22
CA GLN A 76 27.88 17.46 -13.77
C GLN A 76 26.42 17.45 -13.36
N LEU A 77 25.59 16.83 -14.18
CA LEU A 77 24.18 16.62 -13.88
C LEU A 77 24.03 15.62 -12.72
N ARG A 78 23.33 16.04 -11.65
CA ARG A 78 23.01 15.18 -10.51
C ARG A 78 21.51 15.07 -10.34
N GLY A 79 21.01 13.84 -10.35
CA GLY A 79 19.63 13.51 -10.03
C GLY A 79 19.54 12.87 -8.64
N LYS A 80 18.44 13.14 -7.93
CA LYS A 80 18.08 12.34 -6.76
C LYS A 80 17.32 11.11 -7.24
N LEU A 81 17.96 9.95 -7.16
CA LEU A 81 17.23 8.69 -7.22
C LEU A 81 16.35 8.62 -5.97
N ILE A 82 15.03 8.55 -6.15
CA ILE A 82 14.15 8.18 -5.07
C ILE A 82 14.42 6.69 -4.82
N ARG A 83 15.22 6.38 -3.79
CA ARG A 83 15.52 5.00 -3.44
C ARG A 83 14.21 4.32 -3.05
N MET A 84 13.94 3.19 -3.71
CA MET A 84 13.14 2.11 -3.17
C MET A 84 13.68 1.88 -1.75
N VAL A 85 12.86 2.15 -0.74
CA VAL A 85 13.17 1.65 0.60
C VAL A 85 13.08 0.14 0.43
N ASP A 86 14.22 -0.54 0.41
CA ASP A 86 14.24 -1.99 0.53
C ASP A 86 13.59 -2.31 1.87
N VAL A 87 12.34 -2.76 1.79
CA VAL A 87 11.63 -3.31 2.93
C VAL A 87 12.33 -4.63 3.21
N ASN A 88 13.26 -4.60 4.16
CA ASN A 88 13.83 -5.81 4.76
C ASN A 88 12.65 -6.71 5.20
N LEU A 89 12.57 -7.88 4.57
CA LEU A 89 11.87 -9.06 5.07
C LEU A 89 12.83 -9.85 5.95
#